data_AF-C4JZW9-F1
#
_entry.id   AF-C4JZW9-F1
#
_cell.length_a   1.000
_cell.length_b   1.000
_cell.length_c   1.000
_cell.angle_alpha   90.00
_cell.angle_beta   90.00
_cell.angle_gamma   90.00
#
_symmetry.space_group_name_H-M   'P 1'
#
loop_
_entity.id
_entity.type
_entity.pdbx_description
1 polymer ?
#
loop_
_entity_poly.entity_id
_entity_poly.type
_entity_poly.pdbx_seq_one_letter_code
_entity_poly.pdbx_strand_id
1 'polypeptide(L)'
;MRLLTFLLRIPTPEVRRTKSAPKSYVCDVEMANLRKLAELGCTCTPKVLDTSFYVQHEQDPVPGGFAAICVLEKLPGHDLSNFGDLPMSERDQVRLAFAKSIREFYSFGFEHRDEARRNLIWDRVNQKCYIIDLEDAYQIENPDEYKKFIPELHWRSWQIAGPGKNCSLYGWDPMVPYGQPYIKDPSDEMLEKMAIEAAGKEVHFPRRDPWRVVKVSCA
;
A
#
# COMPACT_ATOMS: atom_id res chain seq x y z
N MET A 1 19.44 7.21 -2.34
CA MET A 1 19.12 6.12 -3.28
C MET A 1 18.48 5.02 -2.45
N ARG A 2 17.17 4.77 -2.55
CA ARG A 2 16.57 3.54 -2.01
C ARG A 2 16.41 2.62 -3.22
N LEU A 3 17.20 1.55 -3.29
CA LEU A 3 16.98 0.44 -4.23
C LEU A 3 15.89 -0.44 -3.63
N LEU A 4 14.73 -0.47 -4.25
CA LEU A 4 13.69 -1.50 -4.08
C LEU A 4 13.13 -1.66 -5.49
N THR A 5 13.32 -2.75 -6.22
CA THR A 5 13.18 -4.16 -5.85
C THR A 5 14.42 -4.98 -6.26
N PHE A 6 15.00 -5.74 -5.32
CA PHE A 6 15.94 -6.83 -5.63
C PHE A 6 15.17 -8.15 -5.52
N LEU A 7 14.70 -8.68 -6.65
CA LEU A 7 14.16 -10.04 -6.68
C LEU A 7 15.30 -11.02 -6.96
N LEU A 8 15.97 -11.46 -5.89
CA LEU A 8 16.90 -12.60 -5.93
C LEU A 8 16.12 -13.88 -5.67
N ARG A 9 15.90 -14.72 -6.69
CA ARG A 9 15.37 -16.07 -6.47
C ARG A 9 16.50 -17.00 -6.06
N ILE A 10 16.53 -17.39 -4.79
CA ILE A 10 17.40 -18.46 -4.27
C ILE A 10 16.71 -19.81 -4.55
N PRO A 11 17.30 -20.75 -5.31
CA PRO A 11 16.81 -22.12 -5.38
C PRO A 11 16.95 -22.76 -3.99
N THR A 12 15.87 -23.29 -3.44
CA THR A 12 15.94 -24.03 -2.16
C THR A 12 16.86 -25.25 -2.27
N PRO A 13 17.59 -25.63 -1.20
CA PRO A 13 18.67 -26.63 -1.29
C PRO A 13 18.19 -28.06 -1.57
N GLU A 14 16.90 -28.35 -1.46
CA GLU A 14 16.37 -29.69 -1.64
C GLU A 14 15.47 -29.79 -2.87
N VAL A 15 16.07 -30.36 -3.92
CA VAL A 15 15.41 -31.09 -5.02
C VAL A 15 14.21 -30.39 -5.67
N ARG A 16 14.49 -29.65 -6.75
CA ARG A 16 13.87 -29.92 -8.05
C ARG A 16 14.67 -29.25 -9.16
N ARG A 17 15.05 -30.06 -10.16
CA ARG A 17 15.38 -29.62 -11.52
C ARG A 17 14.17 -28.88 -12.11
N THR A 18 13.90 -27.64 -11.68
CA THR A 18 13.15 -26.71 -12.49
C THR A 18 14.16 -26.05 -13.41
N LYS A 19 13.98 -26.17 -14.72
CA LYS A 19 14.74 -25.34 -15.67
C LYS A 19 14.61 -23.89 -15.20
N SER A 20 15.72 -23.17 -15.13
CA SER A 20 15.73 -21.73 -14.87
C SER A 20 14.75 -21.06 -15.83
N ALA A 21 13.71 -20.41 -15.31
CA ALA A 21 12.89 -19.54 -16.13
C ALA A 21 13.75 -18.32 -16.51
N PRO A 22 13.67 -17.81 -17.74
CA PRO A 22 14.47 -16.67 -18.16
C PRO A 22 14.05 -15.36 -17.48
N LYS A 23 13.06 -15.37 -16.57
CA LYS A 23 12.59 -14.23 -15.77
C LYS A 23 11.57 -14.64 -14.70
N SER A 24 11.29 -13.75 -13.75
CA SER A 24 10.22 -13.91 -12.73
C SER A 24 8.90 -13.34 -13.25
N TYR A 25 7.80 -14.07 -13.10
CA TYR A 25 6.45 -13.56 -13.37
C TYR A 25 6.15 -12.31 -12.54
N VAL A 26 6.51 -12.34 -11.25
CA VAL A 26 6.30 -11.22 -10.31
C VAL A 26 7.02 -9.95 -10.78
N CYS A 27 8.28 -10.09 -11.22
CA CYS A 27 9.04 -8.97 -11.77
C CYS A 27 8.44 -8.44 -13.08
N ASP A 28 7.94 -9.32 -13.95
CA ASP A 28 7.29 -8.89 -15.19
C ASP A 28 6.00 -8.10 -14.90
N VAL A 29 5.20 -8.55 -13.93
CA VAL A 29 3.96 -7.89 -13.53
C VAL A 29 4.25 -6.51 -12.94
N GLU A 30 5.18 -6.40 -11.99
CA GLU A 30 5.57 -5.11 -11.41
C GLU A 30 6.00 -4.12 -12.50
N MET A 31 6.88 -4.56 -13.40
CA MET A 31 7.40 -3.72 -14.49
C MET A 31 6.31 -3.31 -15.48
N ALA A 32 5.40 -4.23 -15.83
CA ALA A 32 4.30 -3.94 -16.74
C ALA A 32 3.33 -2.93 -16.12
N ASN A 33 2.97 -3.12 -14.85
CA ASN A 33 2.07 -2.23 -14.13
C ASN A 33 2.65 -0.81 -13.99
N LEU A 34 3.92 -0.69 -13.57
CA LEU A 34 4.57 0.61 -13.43
C LEU A 34 4.65 1.36 -14.76
N ARG A 35 5.04 0.68 -15.85
CA ARG A 35 5.08 1.29 -17.18
C ARG A 35 3.70 1.70 -17.65
N LYS A 36 2.70 0.83 -17.48
CA LYS A 36 1.34 1.11 -17.92
C LYS A 36 0.72 2.29 -17.18
N LEU A 37 0.88 2.35 -15.86
CA LEU A 37 0.40 3.47 -15.05
C LEU A 37 1.12 4.78 -15.41
N ALA A 38 2.42 4.73 -15.68
CA ALA A 38 3.17 5.90 -16.16
C ALA A 38 2.66 6.39 -17.54
N GLU A 39 2.39 5.48 -18.48
CA GLU A 39 1.80 5.81 -19.80
C GLU A 39 0.42 6.46 -19.67
N LEU A 40 -0.39 6.00 -18.72
CA LEU A 40 -1.70 6.57 -18.42
C LEU A 40 -1.63 7.91 -17.66
N GLY A 41 -0.43 8.34 -17.26
CA GLY A 41 -0.23 9.60 -16.52
C GLY A 41 -0.57 9.50 -15.03
N CYS A 42 -0.60 8.29 -14.46
CA CYS A 42 -0.78 8.11 -13.02
C CYS A 42 0.35 8.79 -12.24
N THR A 43 -0.02 9.60 -11.27
CA THR A 43 0.90 10.42 -10.49
C THR A 43 1.15 9.86 -9.09
N CYS A 44 0.37 8.86 -8.66
CA CYS A 44 0.44 8.27 -7.32
C CYS A 44 1.31 7.01 -7.23
N THR A 45 2.07 6.68 -8.28
CA THR A 45 3.03 5.55 -8.31
C THR A 45 4.40 6.03 -8.78
N PRO A 46 5.51 5.35 -8.41
CA PRO A 46 6.85 5.74 -8.84
C PRO A 46 7.05 5.45 -10.34
N LYS A 47 7.85 6.28 -11.00
CA LYS A 47 8.24 6.04 -12.40
C LYS A 47 9.43 5.10 -12.50
N VAL A 48 9.44 4.27 -13.53
CA VAL A 48 10.63 3.49 -13.92
C VAL A 48 11.62 4.43 -14.62
N LEU A 49 12.85 4.48 -14.10
CA LEU A 49 13.96 5.24 -14.70
C LEU A 49 14.82 4.35 -15.59
N ASP A 50 15.14 3.14 -15.12
CA ASP A 50 15.96 2.17 -15.86
C ASP A 50 15.68 0.74 -15.41
N THR A 51 16.04 -0.24 -16.24
CA THR A 51 15.94 -1.66 -15.93
C THR A 51 17.13 -2.43 -16.49
N SER A 52 17.68 -3.35 -15.68
CA SER A 52 18.69 -4.29 -16.12
C SER A 52 18.26 -5.72 -15.82
N PHE A 53 18.50 -6.62 -16.76
CA PHE A 53 18.27 -8.05 -16.61
C PHE A 53 19.51 -8.80 -17.06
N TYR A 54 19.97 -9.76 -16.25
CA TYR A 54 21.08 -10.62 -16.63
C TYR A 54 20.97 -12.01 -16.00
N VAL A 55 21.50 -13.00 -16.71
CA VAL A 55 21.69 -14.36 -16.21
C VAL A 55 22.97 -14.38 -15.39
N GLN A 56 22.91 -14.99 -14.22
CA GLN A 56 24.03 -15.08 -13.28
C GLN A 56 25.01 -16.18 -13.70
N HIS A 57 26.30 -15.84 -13.73
CA HIS A 57 27.41 -16.71 -14.09
C HIS A 57 27.82 -17.64 -12.93
N GLU A 58 28.74 -18.57 -13.20
CA GLU A 58 29.23 -19.56 -12.22
C GLU A 58 29.84 -18.94 -10.95
N GLN A 59 30.32 -17.70 -11.01
CA GLN A 59 30.91 -16.98 -9.88
C GLN A 59 29.92 -16.06 -9.16
N ASP A 60 28.71 -15.89 -9.69
CA ASP A 60 27.69 -15.04 -9.10
C ASP A 60 26.96 -15.75 -7.94
N PRO A 61 26.23 -15.03 -7.07
CA PRO A 61 25.57 -15.62 -5.90
C PRO A 61 24.58 -16.76 -6.22
N VAL A 62 23.98 -16.76 -7.42
CA VAL A 62 23.06 -17.80 -7.88
C VAL A 62 23.41 -18.26 -9.31
N PRO A 63 24.39 -19.16 -9.48
CA PRO A 63 24.79 -19.67 -10.80
C PRO A 63 23.63 -20.24 -11.62
N GLY A 64 23.49 -19.79 -12.87
CA GLY A 64 22.39 -20.18 -13.76
C GLY A 64 21.02 -19.56 -13.41
N GLY A 65 20.96 -18.77 -12.33
CA GLY A 65 19.81 -17.92 -12.00
C GLY A 65 19.79 -16.65 -12.85
N PHE A 66 18.94 -15.70 -12.47
CA PHE A 66 18.92 -14.36 -13.06
C PHE A 66 18.84 -13.30 -11.98
N ALA A 67 19.18 -12.08 -12.33
CA ALA A 67 18.91 -10.88 -11.54
C ALA A 67 18.17 -9.87 -12.41
N ALA A 68 17.13 -9.28 -11.84
CA ALA A 68 16.44 -8.14 -12.41
C ALA A 68 16.63 -6.96 -11.45
N ILE A 69 17.06 -5.83 -12.00
CA ILE A 69 17.24 -4.58 -11.27
C ILE A 69 16.30 -3.57 -11.90
N CYS A 70 15.39 -3.01 -11.11
CA CYS A 70 14.56 -1.89 -11.49
C CYS A 70 15.01 -0.65 -10.72
N VAL A 71 15.31 0.43 -11.46
CA VAL A 71 15.63 1.73 -10.88
C VAL A 71 14.38 2.58 -10.96
N LEU A 72 13.83 2.92 -9.80
CA LEU A 72 12.61 3.72 -9.68
C LEU A 72 12.93 5.17 -9.28
N GLU A 73 11.99 6.06 -9.60
CA GLU A 73 11.93 7.41 -9.06
C GLU A 73 12.01 7.36 -7.53
N LYS A 74 12.94 8.13 -6.95
CA LYS A 74 13.00 8.30 -5.50
C LYS A 74 11.85 9.21 -5.06
N LEU A 75 10.79 8.60 -4.55
CA LEU A 75 9.67 9.32 -3.99
C LEU A 75 10.08 10.13 -2.74
N PRO A 76 9.52 11.34 -2.55
CA PRO A 76 9.63 12.06 -1.29
C PRO A 76 8.84 11.33 -0.18
N GLY A 77 9.26 11.50 1.08
CA GLY A 77 8.56 10.91 2.22
C GLY A 77 9.18 9.62 2.77
N HIS A 78 8.36 8.87 3.50
CA HIS A 78 8.75 7.63 4.20
C HIS A 78 7.61 6.60 4.17
N ASP A 79 7.95 5.32 4.34
CA ASP A 79 6.95 4.28 4.48
C ASP A 79 6.16 4.41 5.79
N LEU A 80 4.93 3.90 5.80
CA LEU A 80 4.02 4.07 6.93
C LEU A 80 4.14 2.96 7.99
N SER A 81 5.27 2.27 8.09
CA SER A 81 5.46 1.22 9.11
C SER A 81 5.19 1.71 10.55
N ASN A 82 5.54 2.98 10.83
CA ASN A 82 5.33 3.67 12.10
C ASN A 82 3.99 4.43 12.19
N PHE A 83 3.01 4.17 11.30
CA PHE A 83 1.75 4.94 11.24
C PHE A 83 1.05 5.12 12.60
N GLY A 84 1.14 4.12 13.50
CA GLY A 84 0.51 4.21 14.82
C GLY A 84 1.16 5.20 15.78
N ASP A 85 2.43 5.53 15.55
CA ASP A 85 3.20 6.48 16.36
C ASP A 85 2.97 7.93 15.89
N LEU A 86 2.37 8.12 14.71
CA LEU A 86 2.02 9.44 14.20
C LEU A 86 0.92 10.06 15.07
N PRO A 87 0.96 11.38 15.33
CA PRO A 87 -0.15 12.10 15.94
C PRO A 87 -1.44 11.89 15.14
N MET A 88 -2.59 11.86 15.81
CA MET A 88 -3.87 11.60 15.16
C MET A 88 -4.18 12.57 14.02
N SER A 89 -3.83 13.85 14.17
CA SER A 89 -3.97 14.85 13.10
C SER A 89 -3.14 14.51 11.85
N GLU A 90 -1.97 13.90 12.01
CA GLU A 90 -1.14 13.46 10.89
C GLU A 90 -1.68 12.15 10.28
N ARG A 91 -2.24 11.26 11.09
CA ARG A 91 -2.94 10.06 10.58
C ARG A 91 -4.15 10.42 9.73
N ASP A 92 -4.88 11.47 10.10
CA ASP A 92 -6.00 11.98 9.30
C ASP A 92 -5.51 12.60 7.98
N GLN A 93 -4.39 13.33 8.00
CA GLN A 93 -3.75 13.81 6.76
C GLN A 93 -3.33 12.67 5.82
N VAL A 94 -2.75 11.60 6.38
CA VAL A 94 -2.41 10.39 5.61
C VAL A 94 -3.66 9.78 4.96
N ARG A 95 -4.78 9.69 5.69
CA ARG A 95 -6.05 9.16 5.16
C ARG A 95 -6.62 10.01 4.03
N LEU A 96 -6.57 11.33 4.18
CA LEU A 96 -7.00 12.29 3.16
C LEU A 96 -6.16 12.15 1.89
N ALA A 97 -4.83 12.12 2.05
CA ALA A 97 -3.91 11.96 0.93
C ALA A 97 -4.04 10.59 0.25
N PHE A 98 -4.15 9.51 1.04
CA PHE A 98 -4.41 8.17 0.53
C PHE A 98 -5.73 8.10 -0.25
N ALA A 99 -6.80 8.72 0.25
CA ALA A 99 -8.09 8.73 -0.43
C ALA A 99 -8.00 9.37 -1.83
N LYS A 100 -7.19 10.43 -2.00
CA LYS A 100 -6.89 11.01 -3.33
C LYS A 100 -6.14 10.02 -4.21
N SER A 101 -5.03 9.46 -3.71
CA SER A 101 -4.17 8.55 -4.45
C SER A 101 -4.87 7.24 -4.86
N ILE A 102 -5.69 6.64 -3.99
CA ILE A 102 -6.38 5.39 -4.30
C ILE A 102 -7.53 5.61 -5.29
N ARG A 103 -8.24 6.75 -5.22
CA ARG A 103 -9.25 7.11 -6.22
C ARG A 103 -8.61 7.35 -7.59
N GLU A 104 -7.46 8.02 -7.64
CA GLU A 104 -6.66 8.15 -8.87
C GLU A 104 -6.25 6.78 -9.42
N PHE A 105 -5.68 5.92 -8.58
CA PHE A 105 -5.27 4.57 -8.97
C PHE A 105 -6.43 3.73 -9.54
N TYR A 106 -7.59 3.77 -8.87
CA TYR A 106 -8.81 3.10 -9.32
C TYR A 106 -9.40 3.73 -10.59
N SER A 107 -9.22 5.03 -10.81
CA SER A 107 -9.70 5.70 -12.03
C SER A 107 -9.00 5.21 -13.30
N PHE A 108 -7.79 4.65 -13.17
CA PHE A 108 -7.08 3.96 -14.24
C PHE A 108 -7.44 2.47 -14.37
N GLY A 109 -8.40 1.99 -13.57
CA GLY A 109 -8.84 0.61 -13.57
C GLY A 109 -7.90 -0.36 -12.86
N PHE A 110 -6.99 0.12 -12.02
CA PHE A 110 -6.08 -0.78 -11.30
C PHE A 110 -6.62 -1.15 -9.92
N GLU A 111 -6.34 -2.37 -9.50
CA GLU A 111 -6.59 -2.85 -8.14
C GLU A 111 -5.32 -3.47 -7.55
N HIS A 112 -5.11 -3.28 -6.25
CA HIS A 112 -3.96 -3.84 -5.52
C HIS A 112 -4.43 -5.00 -4.65
N ARG A 113 -3.83 -6.20 -4.77
CA ARG A 113 -4.20 -7.35 -3.91
C ARG A 113 -3.39 -7.42 -2.62
N ASP A 114 -2.17 -6.88 -2.60
CA ASP A 114 -1.36 -6.79 -1.38
C ASP A 114 -1.56 -5.45 -0.65
N GLU A 115 -2.78 -5.22 -0.17
CA GLU A 115 -3.16 -3.98 0.52
C GLU A 115 -2.49 -3.91 1.91
N ALA A 116 -1.57 -2.98 2.10
CA ALA A 116 -0.93 -2.74 3.40
C ALA A 116 -0.20 -1.40 3.44
N ARG A 117 -0.10 -0.81 4.63
CA ARG A 117 0.66 0.45 4.84
C ARG A 117 2.16 0.37 4.52
N ARG A 118 2.74 -0.83 4.42
CA ARG A 118 4.12 -0.99 3.92
C ARG A 118 4.26 -0.63 2.43
N ASN A 119 3.16 -0.72 1.68
CA ASN A 119 3.06 -0.42 0.26
C ASN A 119 2.59 1.03 0.03
N LEU A 120 2.74 1.88 1.06
CA LEU A 120 2.43 3.30 1.02
C LEU A 120 3.65 4.13 1.43
N ILE A 121 3.95 5.17 0.66
CA ILE A 121 4.89 6.22 1.03
C ILE A 121 4.10 7.49 1.34
N TRP A 122 4.31 8.05 2.53
CA TRP A 122 3.72 9.30 2.97
C TRP A 122 4.68 10.47 2.79
N ASP A 123 4.32 11.39 1.90
CA ASP A 123 4.97 12.68 1.74
C ASP A 123 4.16 13.77 2.45
N ARG A 124 4.60 14.07 3.67
CA ARG A 124 4.02 15.13 4.51
C ARG A 124 4.11 16.52 3.87
N VAL A 125 5.17 16.83 3.11
CA VAL A 125 5.38 18.18 2.58
C VAL A 125 4.37 18.48 1.49
N ASN A 126 4.18 17.54 0.56
CA ASN A 126 3.22 17.70 -0.53
C ASN A 126 1.82 17.14 -0.21
N GLN A 127 1.63 16.62 1.00
CA GLN A 127 0.37 15.99 1.45
C GLN A 127 -0.11 14.91 0.46
N LYS A 128 0.83 14.04 0.05
CA LYS A 128 0.60 13.01 -0.97
C LYS A 128 0.98 11.62 -0.44
N CYS A 129 0.17 10.63 -0.77
CA CYS A 129 0.50 9.23 -0.60
C CYS A 129 0.89 8.63 -1.96
N TYR A 130 1.91 7.78 -1.98
CA TYR A 130 2.25 6.99 -3.16
C TYR A 130 1.99 5.52 -2.88
N ILE A 131 1.47 4.81 -3.88
CA ILE A 131 1.27 3.36 -3.88
C ILE A 131 2.49 2.74 -4.57
N ILE A 132 3.13 1.80 -3.89
CA ILE A 132 4.33 1.09 -4.36
C ILE A 132 4.10 -0.43 -4.33
N ASP A 133 5.08 -1.20 -4.78
CA ASP A 133 5.07 -2.68 -4.74
C ASP A 133 3.92 -3.28 -5.58
N LEU A 134 3.91 -2.93 -6.87
CA LEU A 134 2.81 -3.22 -7.80
C LEU A 134 2.82 -4.64 -8.36
N GLU A 135 3.56 -5.56 -7.73
CA GLU A 135 3.72 -6.94 -8.19
C GLU A 135 2.43 -7.78 -8.06
N ASP A 136 1.55 -7.38 -7.15
CA ASP A 136 0.21 -7.94 -6.93
C ASP A 136 -0.92 -6.99 -7.36
N ALA A 137 -0.60 -5.99 -8.20
CA ALA A 137 -1.58 -5.13 -8.83
C ALA A 137 -2.03 -5.72 -10.18
N TYR A 138 -3.27 -5.43 -10.56
CA TYR A 138 -3.83 -5.89 -11.83
C TYR A 138 -4.80 -4.88 -12.41
N GLN A 139 -4.92 -4.89 -13.73
CA GLN A 139 -5.79 -4.00 -14.47
C GLN A 139 -7.15 -4.67 -14.71
N ILE A 140 -8.22 -3.94 -14.39
CA ILE A 140 -9.59 -4.22 -14.77
C ILE A 140 -9.83 -3.62 -16.16
N GLU A 141 -10.29 -4.43 -17.10
CA GLU A 141 -10.51 -3.98 -18.49
C GLU A 141 -11.80 -3.18 -18.63
N ASN A 142 -12.86 -3.57 -17.91
CA ASN A 142 -14.18 -2.95 -17.99
C ASN A 142 -14.31 -1.75 -17.04
N PRO A 143 -14.47 -0.51 -17.54
CA PRO A 143 -14.63 0.69 -16.71
C PRO A 143 -15.80 0.64 -15.73
N ASP A 144 -16.87 -0.08 -16.08
CA ASP A 144 -18.04 -0.24 -15.20
C ASP A 144 -17.74 -1.09 -13.96
N GLU A 145 -16.66 -1.86 -13.99
CA GLU A 145 -16.20 -2.72 -12.90
C GLU A 145 -15.11 -2.06 -12.05
N TYR A 146 -14.70 -0.82 -12.36
CA TYR A 146 -13.64 -0.15 -11.62
C TYR A 146 -14.02 -0.02 -10.14
N LYS A 147 -13.09 -0.44 -9.29
CA LYS A 147 -13.24 -0.36 -7.84
C LYS A 147 -13.49 1.08 -7.42
N LYS A 148 -14.34 1.22 -6.40
CA LYS A 148 -14.65 2.52 -5.79
C LYS A 148 -14.06 2.60 -4.41
N PHE A 149 -13.59 3.77 -4.03
CA PHE A 149 -13.05 4.00 -2.70
C PHE A 149 -14.18 3.98 -1.67
N ILE A 150 -14.01 3.14 -0.66
CA ILE A 150 -14.91 2.99 0.48
C ILE A 150 -14.04 3.15 1.74
N PRO A 151 -14.10 4.29 2.45
CA PRO A 151 -13.16 4.61 3.51
C PRO A 151 -13.05 3.54 4.60
N GLU A 152 -14.19 3.03 5.08
CA GLU A 152 -14.23 1.99 6.11
C GLU A 152 -13.43 0.74 5.71
N LEU A 153 -13.64 0.25 4.49
CA LEU A 153 -13.01 -0.97 4.00
C LEU A 153 -11.54 -0.75 3.65
N HIS A 154 -11.25 0.32 2.91
CA HIS A 154 -9.91 0.53 2.36
C HIS A 154 -8.93 1.06 3.39
N TRP A 155 -9.35 1.95 4.30
CA TRP A 155 -8.43 2.33 5.39
C TRP A 155 -8.11 1.13 6.28
N ARG A 156 -9.08 0.21 6.48
CA ARG A 156 -8.83 -1.02 7.23
C ARG A 156 -7.89 -1.96 6.50
N SER A 157 -8.16 -2.25 5.23
CA SER A 157 -7.35 -3.22 4.47
C SER A 157 -5.93 -2.72 4.24
N TRP A 158 -5.76 -1.42 3.97
CA TRP A 158 -4.46 -0.76 3.91
C TRP A 158 -3.83 -0.51 5.28
N GLN A 159 -4.45 -0.96 6.38
CA GLN A 159 -3.91 -0.90 7.74
C GLN A 159 -3.64 0.54 8.25
N ILE A 160 -4.44 1.49 7.78
CA ILE A 160 -4.45 2.91 8.18
C ILE A 160 -5.78 3.32 8.82
N ALA A 161 -6.62 2.38 9.28
CA ALA A 161 -7.85 2.68 10.02
C ALA A 161 -7.64 2.98 11.51
N GLY A 162 -6.47 2.66 12.05
CA GLY A 162 -6.14 2.90 13.45
C GLY A 162 -4.65 2.67 13.70
N PRO A 163 -4.18 2.82 14.94
CA PRO A 163 -2.75 2.78 15.24
C PRO A 163 -2.12 1.41 14.97
N GLY A 164 -2.84 0.33 15.30
CA GLY A 164 -2.37 -1.04 15.08
C GLY A 164 -2.72 -1.60 13.71
N LYS A 165 -1.91 -2.54 13.20
CA LYS A 165 -2.17 -3.24 11.92
C LYS A 165 -3.48 -4.01 11.99
N ASN A 166 -3.72 -4.64 13.14
CA ASN A 166 -4.98 -5.26 13.45
C ASN A 166 -5.91 -4.25 14.16
N CYS A 167 -6.61 -3.44 13.38
CA CYS A 167 -7.44 -2.37 13.92
C CYS A 167 -8.57 -2.89 14.85
N SER A 168 -8.98 -4.16 14.76
CA SER A 168 -9.97 -4.71 15.71
C SER A 168 -9.43 -4.87 17.14
N LEU A 169 -8.11 -5.01 17.32
CA LEU A 169 -7.48 -5.11 18.65
C LEU A 169 -7.04 -3.76 19.20
N TYR A 170 -6.60 -2.86 18.32
CA TYR A 170 -5.94 -1.60 18.69
C TYR A 170 -6.82 -0.36 18.49
N GLY A 171 -8.09 -0.56 18.15
CA GLY A 171 -9.06 0.49 17.96
C GLY A 171 -8.96 1.17 16.59
N TRP A 172 -10.02 1.91 16.27
CA TRP A 172 -10.26 2.63 15.03
C TRP A 172 -10.20 4.11 15.33
N ASP A 173 -9.45 4.85 14.52
CA ASP A 173 -9.42 6.29 14.66
C ASP A 173 -10.80 6.89 14.34
N PRO A 174 -11.16 8.00 14.99
CA PRO A 174 -12.50 8.59 14.91
C PRO A 174 -12.89 9.08 13.51
N MET A 175 -11.92 9.30 12.61
CA MET A 175 -12.18 9.65 11.21
C MET A 175 -12.74 8.47 10.41
N VAL A 176 -12.48 7.23 10.83
CA VAL A 176 -12.97 6.03 10.14
C VAL A 176 -14.48 5.89 10.36
N PRO A 177 -15.31 5.86 9.31
CA PRO A 177 -16.75 5.71 9.48
C PRO A 177 -17.05 4.25 9.85
N TYR A 178 -17.26 3.97 11.14
CA TYR A 178 -17.60 2.64 11.63
C TYR A 178 -19.09 2.54 11.96
N GLY A 179 -19.70 1.40 11.60
CA GLY A 179 -21.11 1.13 11.91
C GLY A 179 -22.12 2.08 11.23
N GLN A 180 -21.67 2.79 10.19
CA GLN A 180 -22.48 3.63 9.32
C GLN A 180 -22.71 2.91 7.98
N PRO A 181 -23.68 3.33 7.16
CA PRO A 181 -23.76 2.86 5.78
C PRO A 181 -22.44 3.11 5.04
N TYR A 182 -22.00 2.13 4.23
CA TYR A 182 -20.76 2.24 3.47
C TYR A 182 -20.79 3.50 2.57
N ILE A 183 -19.96 4.48 2.92
CA ILE A 183 -19.75 5.67 2.10
C ILE A 183 -18.92 5.25 0.88
N LYS A 184 -19.46 5.43 -0.32
CA LYS A 184 -18.81 5.05 -1.58
C LYS A 184 -18.39 6.31 -2.34
N ASP A 185 -17.13 6.36 -2.76
CA ASP A 185 -16.47 7.49 -3.42
C ASP A 185 -16.84 8.87 -2.83
N PRO A 186 -16.57 9.11 -1.54
CA PRO A 186 -16.82 10.42 -0.96
C PRO A 186 -16.02 11.52 -1.68
N SER A 187 -16.59 12.72 -1.72
CA SER A 187 -15.88 13.91 -2.20
C SER A 187 -14.81 14.35 -1.20
N ASP A 188 -13.90 15.22 -1.64
CA ASP A 188 -12.85 15.77 -0.78
C ASP A 188 -13.46 16.56 0.38
N GLU A 189 -14.49 17.36 0.11
CA GLU A 189 -15.19 18.15 1.13
C GLU A 189 -15.84 17.27 2.19
N MET A 190 -16.38 16.11 1.80
CA MET A 190 -16.94 15.14 2.75
C MET A 190 -15.85 14.54 3.63
N LEU A 191 -14.72 14.15 3.05
CA LEU A 191 -13.59 13.59 3.79
C LEU A 191 -12.96 14.61 4.73
N GLU A 192 -12.83 15.87 4.30
CA GLU A 192 -12.36 16.98 5.14
C GLU A 192 -13.31 17.24 6.30
N LYS A 193 -14.63 17.25 6.05
CA LYS A 193 -15.64 17.35 7.09
C LYS A 193 -15.53 16.20 8.10
N MET A 194 -15.32 14.97 7.64
CA MET A 194 -15.10 13.81 8.52
C MET A 194 -13.85 14.00 9.41
N ALA A 195 -12.75 14.53 8.86
CA ALA A 195 -11.54 14.84 9.64
C ALA A 195 -11.79 15.93 10.69
N ILE A 196 -12.53 16.99 10.34
CA ILE A 196 -12.91 18.06 11.27
C ILE A 196 -13.78 17.51 12.40
N GLU A 197 -14.78 16.68 12.08
CA GLU A 197 -15.66 16.06 13.06
C GLU A 197 -14.94 15.03 13.94
N ALA A 198 -13.86 14.42 13.44
CA ALA A 198 -13.05 13.46 14.17
C ALA A 198 -12.07 14.13 15.15
N ALA A 199 -11.69 15.38 14.91
CA ALA A 199 -10.67 16.09 15.68
C ALA A 199 -11.01 16.11 17.18
N GLY A 200 -10.05 15.69 18.00
CA GLY A 200 -10.16 15.66 19.46
C GLY A 200 -10.98 14.50 20.04
N LYS A 201 -11.58 13.64 19.20
CA LYS A 201 -12.23 12.41 19.68
C LYS A 201 -11.20 11.32 19.97
N GLU A 202 -11.51 10.44 20.91
CA GLU A 202 -10.66 9.29 21.22
C GLU A 202 -10.82 8.15 20.20
N VAL A 203 -9.84 7.26 20.17
CA VAL A 203 -9.88 6.03 19.36
C VAL A 203 -11.05 5.15 19.83
N HIS A 204 -11.86 4.69 18.88
CA HIS A 204 -12.98 3.80 19.13
C HIS A 204 -12.52 2.34 19.18
N PHE A 205 -12.95 1.58 20.19
CA PHE A 205 -12.74 0.13 20.22
C PHE A 205 -14.05 -0.57 19.85
N PRO A 206 -14.23 -1.04 18.60
CA PRO A 206 -15.41 -1.80 18.23
C PRO A 206 -15.45 -3.04 19.11
N ARG A 207 -16.51 -3.14 19.93
CA ARG A 207 -16.68 -4.03 21.09
C ARG A 207 -15.64 -5.15 21.18
N ARG A 208 -14.76 -5.04 22.18
CA ARG A 208 -14.13 -6.23 22.79
C ARG A 208 -15.25 -7.22 23.09
N ASP A 209 -15.09 -8.45 22.63
CA ASP A 209 -15.82 -9.60 23.16
C ASP A 209 -15.91 -9.43 24.69
N PRO A 210 -17.11 -9.44 25.32
CA PRO A 210 -17.30 -9.08 26.73
C PRO A 210 -16.48 -9.91 27.76
N TRP A 211 -15.68 -10.86 27.29
CA TRP A 211 -14.89 -11.78 28.10
C TRP A 211 -13.40 -11.44 28.28
N ARG A 212 -12.87 -10.34 27.72
CA ARG A 212 -11.48 -9.92 27.98
C ARG A 212 -11.34 -8.46 28.39
N VAL A 213 -11.60 -8.21 29.67
CA VAL A 213 -11.08 -7.01 30.35
C VAL A 213 -9.61 -7.27 30.69
N VAL A 214 -8.69 -6.89 29.81
CA VAL A 214 -7.31 -6.63 30.23
C VAL A 214 -7.28 -5.18 30.70
N LYS A 215 -7.25 -4.99 32.03
CA LYS A 215 -6.80 -3.74 32.64
C LYS A 215 -5.33 -3.59 32.25
N VAL A 216 -5.00 -2.62 31.41
CA VAL A 216 -3.62 -2.18 31.25
C VAL A 216 -3.37 -1.20 32.39
N SER A 217 -2.76 -1.67 33.47
CA SER A 217 -2.17 -0.80 34.49
C SER A 217 -0.88 -0.25 33.93
N CYS A 218 -0.77 1.08 33.84
CA CYS A 218 0.50 1.74 33.60
C CYS A 218 1.44 1.46 34.80
N ALA A 219 2.64 0.98 34.49
CA ALA A 219 3.82 1.06 35.34
C ALA A 219 4.95 1.61 34.47
#